data_AF-A0A7Y1Z8Q9-F1
#
_entry.id   AF-A0A7Y1Z8Q9-F1
#
_cell.length_a   1.000
_cell.length_b   1.000
_cell.length_c   1.000
_cell.angle_alpha   90.00
_cell.angle_beta   90.00
_cell.angle_gamma   90.00
#
_symmetry.space_group_name_H-M   'P 1'
#
loop_
_entity.id
_entity.type
_entity.pdbx_description
1 polymer ?
#
loop_
_entity_poly.entity_id
_entity_poly.type
_entity_poly.pdbx_seq_one_letter_code
_entity_poly.pdbx_strand_id
1 'polypeptide(L)'
;MKTLKKAFYILFLSVAVIATGCSKDDDNNNEENNNQNNSGEEFLTAMVDGTNFEAAQDPAVIIGATVSNNILAVQGGKNNGETIRATITNYTGPGTYMTGDNLQNANSLTYLTLTPTASWMSTFNIGSGTIEVTSDDGTTV
;
A
#
# COMPACT_ATOMS: atom_id res chain seq x y z
N MET A 1 38.87 -4.20 -34.90
CA MET A 1 37.53 -4.80 -34.75
C MET A 1 37.49 -5.60 -33.45
N LYS A 2 36.87 -5.10 -32.37
CA LYS A 2 36.46 -5.90 -31.18
C LYS A 2 35.69 -5.12 -30.08
N THR A 3 35.14 -3.95 -30.37
CA THR A 3 34.40 -3.13 -29.37
C THR A 3 32.92 -2.90 -29.72
N LEU A 4 32.39 -3.54 -30.77
CA LEU A 4 31.02 -3.35 -31.28
C LEU A 4 30.11 -4.56 -31.00
N LYS A 5 30.04 -5.06 -29.76
CA LYS A 5 29.14 -6.19 -29.42
C LYS A 5 28.46 -6.11 -28.05
N LYS A 6 28.43 -4.95 -27.37
CA LYS A 6 27.75 -4.82 -26.06
C LYS A 6 26.75 -3.66 -25.95
N ALA A 7 26.39 -3.03 -27.06
CA ALA A 7 25.46 -1.88 -27.09
C ALA A 7 24.06 -2.25 -27.63
N PHE A 8 23.55 -3.46 -27.35
CA PHE A 8 22.32 -3.97 -27.98
C PHE A 8 21.27 -4.54 -27.00
N TYR A 9 21.18 -3.99 -25.77
CA TYR A 9 20.11 -4.30 -24.82
C TYR A 9 19.49 -3.02 -24.24
N ILE A 10 19.17 -2.07 -25.13
CA ILE A 10 18.25 -0.96 -24.85
C ILE A 10 17.28 -0.92 -26.03
N LEU A 11 16.22 -1.73 -25.99
CA LEU A 11 15.01 -1.54 -26.79
C LEU A 11 13.89 -2.51 -26.35
N PHE A 12 12.67 -1.98 -26.25
CA PHE A 12 11.40 -2.64 -25.90
C PHE A 12 11.24 -2.98 -24.40
N LEU A 13 10.25 -2.48 -23.66
CA LEU A 13 8.85 -2.30 -24.05
C LEU A 13 8.21 -1.20 -23.18
N SER A 14 8.02 -0.03 -23.77
CA SER A 14 7.09 0.98 -23.28
C SER A 14 5.66 0.49 -23.54
N VAL A 15 4.95 0.06 -22.49
CA VAL A 15 3.49 0.00 -22.53
C VAL A 15 2.98 1.30 -21.93
N ALA A 16 2.57 2.20 -22.81
CA ALA A 16 1.66 3.28 -22.46
C ALA A 16 0.25 2.68 -22.33
N VAL A 17 -0.41 2.91 -21.20
CA VAL A 17 -1.87 2.85 -21.11
C VAL A 17 -2.33 4.30 -21.01
N ILE A 18 -3.00 4.76 -22.07
CA ILE A 18 -3.61 6.09 -22.16
C ILE A 18 -5.06 5.97 -21.68
N ALA A 19 -5.39 6.80 -20.69
CA ALA A 19 -6.65 7.47 -20.34
C ALA A 19 -8.02 6.83 -20.67
N THR A 20 -8.82 6.64 -19.60
CA THR A 20 -10.26 6.93 -19.50
C THR A 20 -10.55 7.27 -18.03
N GLY A 21 -11.16 8.38 -17.59
CA GLY A 21 -11.68 9.57 -18.23
C GLY A 21 -11.97 10.60 -17.13
N CYS A 22 -11.55 11.84 -17.35
CA CYS A 22 -12.11 13.00 -16.66
C CYS A 22 -13.06 13.68 -17.64
N SER A 23 -14.36 13.58 -17.38
CA SER A 23 -15.33 14.57 -17.85
C SER A 23 -16.01 15.12 -16.61
N LYS A 24 -15.47 16.22 -16.08
CA LYS A 24 -16.20 17.09 -15.18
C LYS A 24 -16.56 18.32 -15.99
N ASP A 25 -17.60 18.16 -16.80
CA ASP A 25 -18.33 19.30 -17.34
C ASP A 25 -19.18 19.84 -16.20
N ASP A 26 -18.84 21.05 -15.76
CA ASP A 26 -19.75 21.90 -15.00
C ASP A 26 -20.90 22.29 -15.93
N ASP A 27 -22.11 21.79 -15.68
CA ASP A 27 -23.35 22.56 -15.90
C ASP A 27 -24.61 21.83 -15.37
N ASN A 28 -25.17 22.43 -14.32
CA ASN A 28 -26.57 22.70 -14.06
C ASN A 28 -27.68 21.66 -14.38
N ASN A 29 -28.44 21.41 -13.29
CA ASN A 29 -29.86 21.06 -13.20
C ASN A 29 -30.27 19.58 -13.26
N ASN A 30 -30.88 19.23 -12.12
CA ASN A 30 -32.00 18.32 -11.93
C ASN A 30 -31.73 16.83 -11.72
N GLU A 31 -32.40 16.39 -10.64
CA GLU A 31 -32.85 15.05 -10.30
C GLU A 31 -31.89 14.21 -9.46
N GLU A 32 -32.08 14.40 -8.16
CA GLU A 32 -31.90 13.43 -7.09
C GLU A 32 -32.20 12.00 -7.57
N ASN A 33 -31.14 11.21 -7.73
CA ASN A 33 -31.18 9.79 -7.43
C ASN A 33 -29.91 9.45 -6.65
N ASN A 34 -30.09 9.43 -5.32
CA ASN A 34 -29.14 8.93 -4.35
C ASN A 34 -28.81 7.47 -4.66
N ASN A 35 -27.70 7.24 -5.35
CA ASN A 35 -26.83 6.09 -5.15
C ASN A 35 -25.46 6.41 -5.74
N GLN A 36 -24.87 7.50 -5.23
CA GLN A 36 -23.44 7.74 -5.38
C GLN A 36 -22.74 6.80 -4.40
N ASN A 37 -22.54 5.56 -4.83
CA ASN A 37 -21.63 4.63 -4.19
C ASN A 37 -20.20 5.15 -4.48
N ASN A 38 -19.85 6.24 -3.79
CA ASN A 38 -18.54 6.86 -3.85
C ASN A 38 -17.60 6.13 -2.88
N SER A 39 -17.45 4.82 -3.06
CA SER A 39 -16.26 4.12 -2.58
C SER A 39 -15.31 4.18 -3.75
N GLY A 40 -14.38 5.14 -3.73
CA GLY A 40 -13.13 4.91 -4.46
C GLY A 40 -12.62 3.57 -3.95
N GLU A 41 -12.32 2.63 -4.84
CA GLU A 41 -11.94 1.27 -4.43
C GLU A 41 -10.70 1.38 -3.55
N GLU A 42 -10.87 1.35 -2.24
CA GLU A 42 -9.81 1.43 -1.24
C GLU A 42 -9.26 0.01 -1.09
N PHE A 43 -8.15 -0.24 -1.78
CA PHE A 43 -7.51 -1.56 -1.78
C PHE A 43 -6.17 -1.52 -1.07
N LEU A 44 -5.99 -2.43 -0.10
CA LEU A 44 -4.68 -2.78 0.43
C LEU A 44 -4.32 -4.18 -0.03
N THR A 45 -3.20 -4.30 -0.72
CA THR A 45 -2.62 -5.58 -1.13
C THR A 45 -1.23 -5.75 -0.54
N ALA A 46 -0.89 -6.96 -0.13
CA ALA A 46 0.44 -7.32 0.37
C ALA A 46 0.77 -8.77 0.00
N MET A 47 2.00 -9.20 0.28
CA MET A 47 2.40 -10.61 0.16
C MET A 47 2.86 -11.09 1.54
N VAL A 48 2.20 -12.14 2.06
CA VAL A 48 2.51 -12.76 3.35
C VAL A 48 2.93 -14.19 3.09
N ASP A 49 4.18 -14.52 3.41
CA ASP A 49 4.77 -15.86 3.20
C ASP A 49 4.56 -16.37 1.75
N GLY A 50 4.81 -15.49 0.76
CA GLY A 50 4.64 -15.80 -0.66
C GLY A 50 3.18 -15.90 -1.13
N THR A 51 2.20 -15.67 -0.26
CA THR A 51 0.77 -15.71 -0.58
C THR A 51 0.20 -14.29 -0.64
N ASN A 52 -0.67 -14.04 -1.62
CA ASN A 52 -1.34 -12.75 -1.73
C ASN A 52 -2.26 -12.49 -0.53
N PHE A 53 -2.11 -11.32 0.06
CA PHE A 53 -3.04 -10.71 1.00
C PHE A 53 -3.75 -9.59 0.27
N GLU A 54 -5.07 -9.65 0.24
CA GLU A 54 -5.94 -8.59 -0.27
C GLU A 54 -6.92 -8.26 0.85
N ALA A 55 -6.98 -6.99 1.25
CA ALA A 55 -7.91 -6.55 2.27
C ALA A 55 -9.36 -6.64 1.73
N ALA A 56 -10.30 -6.93 2.62
CA ALA A 56 -11.71 -7.05 2.28
C ALA A 56 -12.34 -5.67 2.11
N GLN A 57 -13.08 -5.48 1.02
CA GLN A 57 -13.83 -4.24 0.74
C GLN A 57 -15.15 -4.14 1.54
N ASP A 58 -15.34 -4.97 2.55
CA ASP A 58 -16.53 -4.90 3.41
C ASP A 58 -16.44 -3.63 4.27
N PRO A 59 -17.49 -2.79 4.33
CA PRO A 59 -17.48 -1.57 5.15
C PRO A 59 -17.26 -1.82 6.65
N ALA A 60 -17.45 -3.06 7.13
CA ALA A 60 -17.14 -3.44 8.50
C ALA A 60 -15.63 -3.66 8.75
N VAL A 61 -14.81 -3.71 7.70
CA VAL A 61 -13.37 -3.92 7.78
C VAL A 61 -12.64 -2.59 7.57
N ILE A 62 -11.72 -2.28 8.48
CA ILE A 62 -10.94 -1.04 8.41
C ILE A 62 -9.80 -1.24 7.41
N ILE A 63 -9.83 -0.45 6.34
CA ILE A 63 -8.74 -0.24 5.40
C ILE A 63 -8.41 1.24 5.45
N GLY A 64 -7.12 1.59 5.48
CA GLY A 64 -6.73 2.99 5.45
C GLY A 64 -5.22 3.19 5.44
N ALA A 65 -4.82 4.34 4.91
CA ALA A 65 -3.45 4.78 4.87
C ALA A 65 -3.40 6.30 5.10
N THR A 66 -2.68 6.73 6.12
CA THR A 66 -2.51 8.16 6.41
C THR A 66 -1.05 8.52 6.49
N VAL A 67 -0.69 9.66 5.90
CA VAL A 67 0.58 10.33 6.12
C VAL A 67 0.32 11.58 6.94
N SER A 68 0.84 11.61 8.18
CA SER A 68 0.73 12.78 9.06
C SER A 68 2.01 12.95 9.85
N ASN A 69 2.55 14.16 9.90
CA ASN A 69 3.80 14.48 10.61
C ASN A 69 4.96 13.53 10.26
N ASN A 70 5.15 13.23 8.98
CA ASN A 70 6.15 12.26 8.50
C ASN A 70 6.00 10.85 9.10
N ILE A 71 4.77 10.48 9.48
CA ILE A 71 4.44 9.11 9.87
C ILE A 71 3.45 8.59 8.84
N LEU A 72 3.83 7.53 8.14
CA LEU A 72 2.91 6.72 7.34
C LEU A 72 2.36 5.63 8.25
N ALA A 73 1.04 5.58 8.40
CA ALA A 73 0.34 4.51 9.08
C ALA A 73 -0.60 3.82 8.10
N VAL A 74 -0.50 2.49 7.99
CA VAL A 74 -1.25 1.67 7.04
C VAL A 74 -1.93 0.55 7.81
N GLN A 75 -3.19 0.27 7.50
CA GLN A 75 -3.92 -0.88 8.02
C GLN A 75 -4.84 -1.47 6.96
N GLY A 76 -4.94 -2.80 6.96
CA GLY A 76 -5.94 -3.52 6.17
C GLY A 76 -6.26 -4.86 6.81
N GLY A 77 -7.50 -5.29 6.70
CA GLY A 77 -7.97 -6.57 7.22
C GLY A 77 -8.70 -7.40 6.18
N LYS A 78 -8.88 -8.68 6.44
CA LYS A 78 -9.81 -9.57 5.73
C LYS A 78 -11.02 -9.85 6.62
N ASN A 79 -12.11 -10.31 6.01
CA ASN A 79 -13.34 -10.71 6.73
C ASN A 79 -13.13 -11.85 7.73
N ASN A 80 -12.05 -12.64 7.59
CA ASN A 80 -11.68 -13.70 8.53
C ASN A 80 -10.86 -13.20 9.73
N GLY A 81 -10.63 -11.89 9.84
CA GLY A 81 -9.87 -11.25 10.92
C GLY A 81 -8.36 -11.23 10.73
N GLU A 82 -7.84 -11.77 9.62
CA GLU A 82 -6.43 -11.53 9.25
C GLU A 82 -6.21 -10.03 9.06
N THR A 83 -5.17 -9.48 9.69
CA THR A 83 -4.91 -8.03 9.68
C THR A 83 -3.44 -7.75 9.48
N ILE A 84 -3.13 -6.80 8.59
CA ILE A 84 -1.81 -6.21 8.44
C ILE A 84 -1.87 -4.77 8.95
N ARG A 85 -0.85 -4.38 9.73
CA ARG A 85 -0.61 -3.00 10.11
C ARG A 85 0.86 -2.66 9.92
N ALA A 86 1.14 -1.53 9.31
CA ALA A 86 2.48 -0.98 9.20
C ALA A 86 2.52 0.46 9.71
N THR A 87 3.64 0.84 10.30
CA THR A 87 3.93 2.24 10.66
C THR A 87 5.36 2.56 10.28
N ILE A 88 5.55 3.61 9.51
CA ILE A 88 6.85 4.13 9.10
C ILE A 88 7.00 5.52 9.67
N THR A 89 7.98 5.69 10.55
CA THR A 89 8.39 6.99 11.08
C THR A 89 9.43 7.62 10.17
N ASN A 90 9.50 8.97 10.18
CA ASN A 90 10.37 9.73 9.28
C ASN A 90 10.13 9.35 7.80
N TYR A 91 8.87 9.11 7.46
CA TYR A 91 8.45 8.78 6.11
C TYR A 91 8.71 9.96 5.16
N THR A 92 9.43 9.70 4.07
CA THR A 92 9.86 10.68 3.07
C THR A 92 9.36 10.36 1.66
N GLY A 93 8.38 9.45 1.55
CA GLY A 93 7.83 8.99 0.26
C GLY A 93 8.26 7.55 -0.09
N PRO A 94 8.08 7.14 -1.35
CA PRO A 94 8.45 5.81 -1.82
C PRO A 94 9.92 5.47 -1.50
N GLY A 95 10.14 4.25 -1.03
CA GLY A 95 11.44 3.78 -0.57
C GLY A 95 11.35 2.53 0.29
N THR A 96 12.50 2.04 0.73
CA THR A 96 12.61 0.89 1.61
C THR A 96 12.90 1.33 3.04
N TYR A 97 12.06 0.88 3.96
CA TYR A 97 12.14 1.21 5.38
C TYR A 97 12.37 -0.06 6.18
N MET A 98 13.43 -0.07 6.99
CA MET A 98 13.74 -1.22 7.85
C MET A 98 12.84 -1.23 9.09
N THR A 99 12.64 -2.43 9.64
CA THR A 99 12.04 -2.66 10.95
C THR A 99 12.90 -3.66 11.74
N GLY A 100 12.93 -3.53 13.07
CA GLY A 100 13.61 -4.51 13.93
C GLY A 100 15.15 -4.45 13.91
N ASP A 101 15.73 -3.46 13.24
CA ASP A 101 17.17 -3.32 13.04
C ASP A 101 17.89 -2.58 14.18
N ASN A 102 17.21 -1.65 14.87
CA ASN A 102 17.78 -0.94 16.02
C ASN A 102 16.71 -0.31 16.93
N LEU A 103 17.06 -0.04 18.20
CA LEU A 103 16.14 0.48 19.22
C LEU A 103 15.59 1.90 18.93
N GLN A 104 16.27 2.68 18.09
CA GLN A 104 15.83 4.03 17.73
C GLN A 104 14.92 4.05 16.50
N ASN A 105 14.85 2.94 15.76
CA ASN A 105 13.94 2.79 14.64
C ASN A 105 12.56 2.33 15.16
N ALA A 106 11.61 3.26 15.17
CA ALA A 106 10.23 3.03 15.59
C ALA A 106 9.32 2.54 14.46
N ASN A 107 9.87 2.22 13.29
CA ASN A 107 9.10 1.57 12.23
C ASN A 107 8.63 0.20 12.72
N SER A 108 7.41 -0.15 12.33
CA SER A 108 6.80 -1.42 12.72
C SER A 108 5.96 -2.04 11.62
N LEU A 109 5.91 -3.37 11.62
CA LEU A 109 5.03 -4.19 10.80
C LEU A 109 4.43 -5.28 11.70
N THR A 110 3.12 -5.48 11.63
CA THR A 110 2.41 -6.53 12.34
C THR A 110 1.46 -7.25 11.39
N TYR A 111 1.47 -8.58 11.46
CA TYR A 111 0.49 -9.44 10.83
C TYR A 111 -0.17 -10.31 11.90
N LEU A 112 -1.49 -10.32 11.94
CA LEU A 112 -2.30 -11.04 12.92
C LEU A 112 -3.26 -11.97 12.19
N THR A 113 -3.45 -13.18 12.71
CA THR A 113 -4.50 -14.13 12.31
C THR A 113 -5.37 -14.47 13.52
N LEU A 114 -6.68 -14.70 13.32
CA LEU A 114 -7.57 -15.14 14.41
C LEU A 114 -7.69 -16.67 14.48
N THR A 115 -7.56 -17.40 13.36
CA THR A 115 -7.71 -18.86 13.32
C THR A 115 -6.73 -19.49 12.32
N PRO A 116 -5.68 -20.19 12.80
CA PRO A 116 -5.24 -20.23 14.20
C PRO A 116 -4.85 -18.82 14.69
N THR A 117 -4.97 -18.56 15.98
CA THR A 117 -4.54 -17.29 16.54
C THR A 117 -3.02 -17.21 16.52
N ALA A 118 -2.46 -16.26 15.77
CA ALA A 118 -1.03 -16.03 15.69
C ALA A 118 -0.75 -14.56 15.36
N SER A 119 0.42 -14.08 15.80
CA SER A 119 0.87 -12.72 15.55
C SER A 119 2.35 -12.72 15.22
N TRP A 120 2.70 -12.08 14.11
CA TRP A 120 4.07 -11.83 13.70
C TRP A 120 4.30 -10.34 13.72
N MET A 121 5.41 -9.91 14.30
CA MET A 121 5.72 -8.50 14.44
C MET A 121 7.20 -8.24 14.19
N SER A 122 7.48 -7.10 13.57
CA SER A 122 8.80 -6.51 13.51
C SER A 122 8.72 -5.07 13.98
N THR A 123 9.50 -4.70 15.01
CA THR A 123 9.52 -3.36 15.60
C THR A 123 10.78 -3.20 16.46
N PHE A 124 11.37 -2.00 16.55
CA PHE A 124 12.54 -1.72 17.38
C PHE A 124 13.67 -2.77 17.24
N ASN A 125 13.74 -3.73 18.18
CA ASN A 125 14.67 -4.87 18.22
C ASN A 125 13.97 -6.25 18.29
N ILE A 126 12.67 -6.30 18.00
CA ILE A 126 11.86 -7.53 17.93
C ILE A 126 11.62 -7.85 16.45
N GLY A 127 11.96 -9.06 16.04
CA GLY A 127 11.91 -9.48 14.63
C GLY A 127 12.85 -8.64 13.76
N SER A 128 12.80 -8.86 12.46
CA SER A 128 13.45 -7.99 11.47
C SER A 128 12.66 -8.04 10.16
N GLY A 129 12.63 -6.94 9.44
CA GLY A 129 11.86 -6.84 8.21
C GLY A 129 12.13 -5.58 7.41
N THR A 130 11.49 -5.51 6.25
CA THR A 130 11.51 -4.36 5.36
C THR A 130 10.11 -4.04 4.89
N ILE A 131 9.75 -2.77 4.92
CA ILE A 131 8.54 -2.25 4.28
C ILE A 131 9.00 -1.50 3.03
N GLU A 132 8.57 -1.95 1.86
CA GLU A 132 8.82 -1.26 0.60
C GLU A 132 7.56 -0.51 0.18
N VAL A 133 7.68 0.81 0.07
CA VAL A 133 6.65 1.67 -0.50
C VAL A 133 7.07 2.00 -1.93
N THR A 134 6.31 1.49 -2.91
CA THR A 134 6.64 1.65 -4.34
C THR A 134 6.04 2.91 -4.94
N SER A 135 4.89 3.35 -4.43
CA SER A 135 4.21 4.58 -4.82
C SER A 135 3.39 5.13 -3.67
N ASP A 136 3.24 6.45 -3.63
CA ASP A 136 2.38 7.20 -2.73
C ASP A 136 1.92 8.43 -3.50
N ASP A 137 0.60 8.63 -3.58
CA ASP A 137 0.00 9.77 -4.27
C ASP A 137 -0.18 11.00 -3.35
N GLY A 138 0.26 10.89 -2.09
CA GLY A 138 0.19 11.94 -1.08
C GLY A 138 -1.22 12.15 -0.54
N THR A 139 -2.16 11.28 -0.88
CA THR A 139 -3.55 11.34 -0.42
C THR A 139 -3.69 10.53 0.86
N THR A 140 -4.31 11.12 1.89
CA THR A 140 -4.75 10.37 3.06
C THR A 140 -6.06 9.66 2.71
N VAL A 141 -6.14 8.37 3.04
CA VAL A 141 -7.29 7.49 2.86
C VAL A 141 -7.75 6.95 4.20
#